data_AF-A0A9E3UBQ8-F1
#
_entry.id   AF-A0A9E3UBQ8-F1
#
_cell.length_a   1.000
_cell.length_b   1.000
_cell.length_c   1.000
_cell.angle_alpha   90.00
_cell.angle_beta   90.00
_cell.angle_gamma   90.00
#
_symmetry.space_group_name_H-M   'P 1'
#
loop_
_entity.id
_entity.type
_entity.pdbx_description
1 polymer ?
#
loop_
_entity_poly.entity_id
_entity_poly.type
_entity_poly.pdbx_seq_one_letter_code
_entity_poly.pdbx_strand_id
1 'polypeptide(L)'
;MSDETETDETESETEATAEPKKGSKPPPAKAGKKRKSAAEVQKELRELSKAEEKPPADLKKIYLRGGAVVLVVWIIAGILRHPIGFAAAGALTIAGVVAMLWLQRYMKKTQALGALLKGADTEEGRKHALERIDADFKKGDTQAVIAKAQLQMQDDPRAALATLEAVNLDKELAPIAGQIRAMRAMIHLTLGETQEARALADKLDLGKQQEPKTRVMFAAVASEAWARTGQGKKAVDTLDLFNPEAPDMGELRAQLWRSRAFAYAAVNDTKGVARAVKKLADINPHLLGMFVGQKKVHPLLEREAKQIVMRLGIVPRKMVRQKM
;
A
#
# COMPACT_ATOMS: atom_id res chain seq x y z
N MET A 1 37.13 -63.70 -39.17
CA MET A 1 36.07 -64.26 -38.30
C MET A 1 35.29 -63.04 -37.82
N SER A 2 34.53 -62.37 -38.71
CA SER A 2 33.49 -62.89 -39.62
C SER A 2 32.26 -63.32 -38.80
N ASP A 3 31.01 -62.85 -39.01
CA ASP A 3 30.45 -61.92 -40.03
C ASP A 3 29.37 -61.00 -39.37
N GLU A 4 28.92 -59.83 -39.86
CA GLU A 4 29.03 -59.11 -41.17
C GLU A 4 27.80 -59.22 -42.14
N THR A 5 26.56 -59.02 -41.63
CA THR A 5 25.29 -58.77 -42.38
C THR A 5 24.33 -57.87 -41.56
N GLU A 6 23.74 -56.73 -41.97
CA GLU A 6 23.35 -56.14 -43.29
C GLU A 6 21.94 -56.52 -43.80
N THR A 7 21.30 -55.61 -44.55
CA THR A 7 19.96 -55.66 -45.23
C THR A 7 18.71 -55.40 -44.35
N ASP A 8 17.67 -54.67 -44.80
CA ASP A 8 17.52 -53.85 -46.02
C ASP A 8 16.55 -52.66 -45.85
N GLU A 9 16.58 -51.76 -46.82
CA GLU A 9 15.65 -50.64 -47.02
C GLU A 9 14.32 -51.09 -47.66
N THR A 10 13.24 -50.32 -47.47
CA THR A 10 12.32 -50.04 -48.59
C THR A 10 11.51 -48.77 -48.37
N GLU A 11 11.67 -47.82 -49.28
CA GLU A 11 10.78 -46.67 -49.47
C GLU A 11 9.49 -47.11 -50.19
N SER A 12 8.40 -46.35 -50.02
CA SER A 12 7.55 -45.99 -51.16
C SER A 12 6.69 -44.76 -50.83
N GLU A 13 6.91 -43.67 -51.57
CA GLU A 13 6.01 -42.52 -51.63
C GLU A 13 4.67 -42.89 -52.28
N THR A 14 3.59 -42.15 -51.98
CA THR A 14 2.93 -41.33 -53.02
C THR A 14 1.93 -40.32 -52.45
N GLU A 15 1.87 -39.16 -53.11
CA GLU A 15 0.93 -38.07 -52.86
C GLU A 15 -0.51 -38.39 -53.31
N ALA A 16 -1.51 -37.68 -52.73
CA ALA A 16 -2.57 -37.00 -53.51
C ALA A 16 -3.49 -36.08 -52.64
N THR A 17 -3.09 -34.82 -52.52
CA THR A 17 -3.90 -33.58 -52.65
C THR A 17 -5.44 -33.63 -52.53
N ALA A 18 -6.02 -32.91 -51.54
CA ALA A 18 -7.38 -32.32 -51.63
C ALA A 18 -7.64 -31.16 -50.62
N GLU A 19 -7.37 -29.93 -51.09
CA GLU A 19 -7.94 -28.59 -50.76
C GLU A 19 -8.46 -28.14 -49.36
N PRO A 20 -8.37 -26.82 -49.04
CA PRO A 20 -8.60 -26.28 -47.69
C PRO A 20 -10.08 -25.95 -47.39
N LYS A 21 -10.58 -26.42 -46.23
CA LYS A 21 -11.89 -25.99 -45.73
C LYS A 21 -11.86 -24.54 -45.21
N LYS A 22 -12.73 -23.71 -45.80
CA LYS A 22 -12.97 -22.29 -45.50
C LYS A 22 -13.02 -21.99 -44.01
N GLY A 23 -12.32 -20.93 -43.60
CA GLY A 23 -12.15 -20.56 -42.20
C GLY A 23 -13.44 -20.16 -41.48
N SER A 24 -13.72 -20.84 -40.37
CA SER A 24 -14.57 -20.32 -39.29
C SER A 24 -13.85 -19.20 -38.55
N LYS A 25 -14.24 -17.94 -38.84
CA LYS A 25 -13.78 -16.76 -38.10
C LYS A 25 -14.02 -16.96 -36.59
N PRO A 26 -13.06 -16.61 -35.70
CA PRO A 26 -13.36 -16.47 -34.29
C PRO A 26 -14.51 -15.47 -34.09
N PRO A 27 -15.45 -15.71 -33.16
CA PRO A 27 -16.56 -14.79 -32.94
C PRO A 27 -16.03 -13.40 -32.54
N PRO A 28 -16.59 -12.31 -33.09
CA PRO A 28 -16.05 -10.97 -32.88
C PRO A 28 -16.07 -10.62 -31.39
N ALA A 29 -14.91 -10.20 -30.88
CA ALA A 29 -14.79 -9.72 -29.51
C ALA A 29 -15.81 -8.60 -29.26
N LYS A 30 -16.66 -8.76 -28.24
CA LYS A 30 -17.69 -7.76 -27.90
C LYS A 30 -17.03 -6.40 -27.68
N ALA A 31 -17.39 -5.46 -28.54
CA ALA A 31 -16.84 -4.11 -28.51
C ALA A 31 -17.22 -3.38 -27.21
N GLY A 32 -16.34 -2.47 -26.78
CA GLY A 32 -16.86 -1.16 -26.39
C GLY A 32 -17.06 -0.81 -24.92
N LYS A 33 -16.42 -1.47 -23.94
CA LYS A 33 -15.99 -0.69 -22.77
C LYS A 33 -14.75 0.10 -23.18
N LYS A 34 -14.94 1.38 -23.56
CA LYS A 34 -13.83 2.32 -23.78
C LYS A 34 -12.89 2.20 -22.56
N ARG A 35 -11.61 1.87 -22.79
CA ARG A 35 -10.59 2.03 -21.77
C ARG A 35 -10.54 3.52 -21.45
N LYS A 36 -11.07 3.92 -20.30
CA LYS A 36 -11.01 5.30 -19.83
C LYS A 36 -9.56 5.76 -19.88
N SER A 37 -9.31 6.94 -20.42
CA SER A 37 -7.93 7.46 -20.49
C SER A 37 -7.34 7.60 -19.08
N ALA A 38 -6.01 7.53 -18.92
CA ALA A 38 -5.40 7.73 -17.61
C ALA A 38 -5.80 9.08 -16.98
N ALA A 39 -6.04 10.11 -17.81
CA ALA A 39 -6.59 11.40 -17.39
C ALA A 39 -8.06 11.32 -16.93
N GLU A 40 -8.92 10.55 -17.62
CA GLU A 40 -10.29 10.29 -17.16
C GLU A 40 -10.33 9.49 -15.85
N VAL A 41 -9.46 8.47 -15.69
CA VAL A 41 -9.39 7.71 -14.45
C VAL A 41 -8.78 8.55 -13.32
N GLN A 42 -7.78 9.39 -13.58
CA GLN A 42 -7.31 10.40 -12.61
C GLN A 42 -8.42 11.37 -12.21
N LYS A 43 -9.25 11.81 -13.17
CA LYS A 43 -10.38 12.69 -12.90
C LYS A 43 -11.46 11.97 -12.08
N GLU A 44 -11.81 10.74 -12.43
CA GLU A 44 -12.76 9.90 -11.69
C GLU A 44 -12.25 9.57 -10.28
N LEU A 45 -10.96 9.26 -10.10
CA LEU A 45 -10.36 9.06 -8.78
C LEU A 45 -10.36 10.36 -7.95
N ARG A 46 -10.16 11.51 -8.58
CA ARG A 46 -10.31 12.85 -7.94
C ARG A 46 -11.76 13.24 -7.67
N GLU A 47 -12.70 12.73 -8.43
CA GLU A 47 -14.14 12.90 -8.19
C GLU A 47 -14.60 11.98 -7.07
N LEU A 48 -14.16 10.72 -7.04
CA LEU A 48 -14.38 9.78 -5.93
C LEU A 48 -13.75 10.29 -4.62
N SER A 49 -12.54 10.86 -4.67
CA SER A 49 -11.90 11.45 -3.48
C SER A 49 -12.63 12.69 -2.95
N LYS A 50 -13.39 13.39 -3.80
CA LYS A 50 -14.23 14.54 -3.41
C LYS A 50 -15.66 14.13 -3.01
N ALA A 51 -16.22 13.13 -3.69
CA ALA A 51 -17.60 12.69 -3.52
C ALA A 51 -17.84 11.90 -2.24
N GLU A 52 -16.78 11.38 -1.60
CA GLU A 52 -16.87 10.69 -0.31
C GLU A 52 -15.90 11.24 0.75
N GLU A 53 -15.58 12.53 0.69
CA GLU A 53 -15.09 13.27 1.87
C GLU A 53 -16.27 13.45 2.85
N LYS A 54 -16.75 12.34 3.44
CA LYS A 54 -17.67 12.34 4.57
C LYS A 54 -17.00 13.18 5.65
N PRO A 55 -17.57 14.34 6.03
CA PRO A 55 -16.92 15.24 6.97
C PRO A 55 -16.61 14.46 8.25
N PRO A 56 -15.41 14.63 8.84
CA PRO A 56 -14.91 13.81 9.94
C PRO A 56 -15.99 13.69 11.01
N ALA A 57 -16.53 12.47 11.12
CA ALA A 57 -17.92 12.19 11.50
C ALA A 57 -18.45 13.17 12.53
N ASP A 58 -19.14 14.22 12.06
CA ASP A 58 -19.28 15.49 12.80
C ASP A 58 -19.92 15.25 14.18
N LEU A 59 -19.06 15.13 15.19
CA LEU A 59 -19.43 14.51 16.46
C LEU A 59 -20.56 15.28 17.12
N LYS A 60 -20.55 16.61 16.98
CA LYS A 60 -21.64 17.48 17.44
C LYS A 60 -22.97 17.13 16.78
N LYS A 61 -23.01 16.91 15.46
CA LYS A 61 -24.22 16.48 14.74
C LYS A 61 -24.65 15.05 15.09
N ILE A 62 -23.70 14.15 15.37
CA ILE A 62 -23.99 12.78 15.79
C ILE A 62 -24.59 12.75 17.19
N TYR A 63 -23.98 13.47 18.15
CA TYR A 63 -24.54 13.64 19.50
C TYR A 63 -25.90 14.35 19.48
N LEU A 64 -26.07 15.39 18.64
CA LEU A 64 -27.34 16.09 18.50
C LEU A 64 -28.45 15.18 17.94
N ARG A 65 -28.16 14.40 16.90
CA ARG A 65 -29.12 13.44 16.31
C ARG A 65 -29.42 12.28 17.26
N GLY A 66 -28.40 11.70 17.89
CA GLY A 66 -28.58 10.63 18.89
C GLY A 66 -29.39 11.11 20.10
N GLY A 67 -29.05 12.28 20.64
CA GLY A 67 -29.79 12.92 21.74
C GLY A 67 -31.23 13.24 21.38
N ALA A 68 -31.50 13.75 20.16
CA ALA A 68 -32.85 14.00 19.68
C ALA A 68 -33.69 12.70 19.56
N VAL A 69 -33.10 11.60 19.07
CA VAL A 69 -33.79 10.30 19.02
C VAL A 69 -34.11 9.79 20.43
N VAL A 70 -33.17 9.86 21.37
CA VAL A 70 -33.41 9.47 22.77
C VAL A 70 -34.51 10.35 23.40
N LEU A 71 -34.50 11.67 23.15
CA LEU A 71 -35.54 12.59 23.62
C LEU A 71 -36.93 12.21 23.09
N VAL A 72 -37.04 11.90 21.79
CA VAL A 72 -38.31 11.47 21.17
C VAL A 72 -38.82 10.16 21.77
N VAL A 73 -37.93 9.19 22.03
CA VAL A 73 -38.31 7.93 22.72
C VAL A 73 -38.84 8.21 24.13
N TRP A 74 -38.23 9.11 24.88
CA TRP A 74 -38.70 9.53 26.21
C TRP A 74 -40.05 10.28 26.16
N ILE A 75 -40.26 11.13 25.16
CA ILE A 75 -41.55 11.82 24.94
C ILE A 75 -42.66 10.80 24.64
N ILE A 76 -42.41 9.84 23.75
CA ILE A 76 -43.38 8.78 23.42
C ILE A 76 -43.70 7.91 24.63
N ALA A 77 -42.68 7.50 25.42
CA ALA A 77 -42.88 6.77 26.67
C ALA A 77 -43.73 7.56 27.69
N GLY A 78 -43.47 8.86 27.82
CA GLY A 78 -44.23 9.77 28.68
C GLY A 78 -45.70 9.94 28.28
N ILE A 79 -45.98 10.04 26.97
CA ILE A 79 -47.36 10.14 26.43
C ILE A 79 -48.13 8.83 26.63
N LEU A 80 -47.51 7.69 26.33
CA LEU A 80 -48.17 6.38 26.42
C LEU A 80 -48.35 5.88 27.86
N ARG A 81 -47.61 6.44 28.84
CA ARG A 81 -47.60 6.05 30.27
C ARG A 81 -47.39 4.55 30.55
N HIS A 82 -46.99 3.76 29.56
CA HIS A 82 -46.89 2.32 29.67
C HIS A 82 -45.55 1.92 30.32
N PRO A 83 -45.51 1.03 31.32
CA PRO A 83 -44.27 0.70 32.05
C PRO A 83 -43.17 0.13 31.14
N ILE A 84 -43.55 -0.64 30.10
CA ILE A 84 -42.60 -1.16 29.09
C ILE A 84 -41.94 -0.02 28.30
N GLY A 85 -42.66 1.08 28.03
CA GLY A 85 -42.11 2.25 27.33
C GLY A 85 -41.02 2.94 28.15
N PHE A 86 -41.25 3.12 29.45
CA PHE A 86 -40.24 3.66 30.37
C PHE A 86 -39.04 2.72 30.52
N ALA A 87 -39.26 1.40 30.61
CA ALA A 87 -38.17 0.42 30.67
C ALA A 87 -37.29 0.46 29.39
N ALA A 88 -37.91 0.54 28.21
CA ALA A 88 -37.19 0.65 26.94
C ALA A 88 -36.42 1.97 26.82
N ALA A 89 -37.02 3.09 27.23
CA ALA A 89 -36.36 4.41 27.25
C ALA A 89 -35.16 4.43 28.20
N GLY A 90 -35.31 3.86 29.41
CA GLY A 90 -34.22 3.70 30.38
C GLY A 90 -33.08 2.83 29.87
N ALA A 91 -33.39 1.68 29.26
CA ALA A 91 -32.39 0.79 28.67
C ALA A 91 -31.60 1.46 27.52
N LEU A 92 -32.27 2.21 26.65
CA LEU A 92 -31.63 2.98 25.58
C LEU A 92 -30.72 4.09 26.14
N THR A 93 -31.15 4.80 27.20
CA THR A 93 -30.31 5.81 27.87
C THR A 93 -29.07 5.17 28.50
N ILE A 94 -29.19 4.03 29.18
CA ILE A 94 -28.04 3.30 29.75
C ILE A 94 -27.08 2.86 28.64
N ALA A 95 -27.59 2.28 27.55
CA ALA A 95 -26.78 1.88 26.40
C ALA A 95 -26.03 3.08 25.78
N GLY A 96 -26.70 4.24 25.68
CA GLY A 96 -26.09 5.49 25.22
C GLY A 96 -24.96 5.98 26.13
N VAL A 97 -25.14 5.95 27.46
CA VAL A 97 -24.10 6.30 28.43
C VAL A 97 -22.90 5.35 28.33
N VAL A 98 -23.13 4.04 28.24
CA VAL A 98 -22.06 3.03 28.06
C VAL A 98 -21.29 3.28 26.75
N ALA A 99 -21.99 3.53 25.64
CA ALA A 99 -21.37 3.83 24.36
C ALA A 99 -20.54 5.14 24.41
N MET A 100 -21.02 6.16 25.13
CA MET A 100 -20.30 7.44 25.26
C MET A 100 -19.06 7.32 26.14
N LEU A 101 -19.11 6.57 27.23
CA LEU A 101 -17.93 6.24 28.06
C LEU A 101 -16.90 5.42 27.28
N TRP A 102 -17.36 4.44 26.48
CA TRP A 102 -16.50 3.65 25.59
C TRP A 102 -15.82 4.53 24.53
N LEU A 103 -16.58 5.40 23.86
CA LEU A 103 -16.06 6.32 22.85
C LEU A 103 -15.07 7.33 23.45
N GLN A 104 -15.34 7.87 24.63
CA GLN A 104 -14.41 8.74 25.34
C GLN A 104 -13.10 8.01 25.66
N ARG A 105 -13.16 6.75 26.12
CA ARG A 105 -11.97 5.92 26.37
C ARG A 105 -11.19 5.64 25.08
N TYR A 106 -11.89 5.32 23.99
CA TYR A 106 -11.28 5.10 22.68
C TYR A 106 -10.56 6.36 22.16
N MET A 107 -11.22 7.52 22.23
CA MET A 107 -10.64 8.81 21.82
C MET A 107 -9.39 9.17 22.63
N LYS A 108 -9.43 9.05 23.97
CA LYS A 108 -8.26 9.27 24.84
C LYS A 108 -7.10 8.35 24.47
N LYS A 109 -7.38 7.07 24.17
CA LYS A 109 -6.37 6.08 23.78
C LYS A 109 -5.72 6.42 22.43
N THR A 110 -6.51 6.82 21.43
CA THR A 110 -6.00 7.26 20.12
C THR A 110 -5.19 8.55 20.24
N GLN A 111 -5.63 9.49 21.08
CA GLN A 111 -4.88 10.71 21.39
C GLN A 111 -3.55 10.42 22.08
N ALA A 112 -3.50 9.45 23.00
CA ALA A 112 -2.26 9.03 23.67
C ALA A 112 -1.26 8.45 22.66
N LEU A 113 -1.67 7.53 21.77
CA LEU A 113 -0.82 7.03 20.68
C LEU A 113 -0.32 8.17 19.79
N GLY A 114 -1.21 9.07 19.37
CA GLY A 114 -0.85 10.22 18.53
C GLY A 114 0.13 11.18 19.21
N ALA A 115 0.05 11.35 20.53
CA ALA A 115 0.98 12.16 21.30
C ALA A 115 2.36 11.48 21.43
N LEU A 116 2.40 10.16 21.66
CA LEU A 116 3.65 9.39 21.69
C LEU A 116 4.38 9.45 20.34
N LEU A 117 3.65 9.26 19.23
CA LEU A 117 4.23 9.32 17.88
C LEU A 117 4.78 10.72 17.54
N LYS A 118 4.10 11.80 17.97
CA LYS A 118 4.58 13.18 17.77
C LYS A 118 5.82 13.55 18.60
N GLY A 119 6.12 12.82 19.67
CA GLY A 119 7.32 13.02 20.49
C GLY A 119 8.52 12.19 20.04
N ALA A 120 8.38 11.35 19.01
CA ALA A 120 9.33 10.31 18.66
C ALA A 120 10.30 10.67 17.51
N ASP A 121 10.49 11.97 17.26
CA ASP A 121 11.40 12.50 16.24
C ASP A 121 12.89 12.41 16.65
N THR A 122 13.17 12.13 17.93
CA THR A 122 14.52 11.85 18.45
C THR A 122 14.66 10.38 18.85
N GLU A 123 15.89 9.85 18.89
CA GLU A 123 16.15 8.46 19.30
C GLU A 123 15.65 8.17 20.73
N GLU A 124 15.87 9.10 21.66
CA GLU A 124 15.37 9.01 23.04
C GLU A 124 13.84 9.07 23.12
N GLY A 125 13.23 10.01 22.41
CA GLY A 125 11.77 10.14 22.33
C GLY A 125 11.12 8.89 21.73
N ARG A 126 11.78 8.26 20.76
CA ARG A 126 11.36 7.00 20.16
C ARG A 126 11.44 5.82 21.13
N LYS A 127 12.55 5.68 21.86
CA LYS A 127 12.70 4.64 22.90
C LYS A 127 11.62 4.75 23.98
N HIS A 128 11.44 5.95 24.53
CA HIS A 128 10.36 6.22 25.49
C HIS A 128 8.96 5.96 24.90
N ALA A 129 8.71 6.31 23.64
CA ALA A 129 7.44 6.01 22.98
C ALA A 129 7.21 4.49 22.79
N LEU A 130 8.25 3.71 22.49
CA LEU A 130 8.18 2.25 22.42
C LEU A 130 7.89 1.61 23.79
N GLU A 131 8.58 2.04 24.84
CA GLU A 131 8.35 1.61 26.23
C GLU A 131 6.92 1.92 26.68
N ARG A 132 6.44 3.13 26.39
CA ARG A 132 5.06 3.53 26.68
C ARG A 132 4.02 2.72 25.91
N ILE A 133 4.28 2.38 24.65
CA ILE A 133 3.39 1.50 23.89
C ILE A 133 3.34 0.11 24.52
N ASP A 134 4.48 -0.45 24.93
CA ASP A 134 4.52 -1.79 25.55
C ASP A 134 3.94 -1.84 26.98
N ALA A 135 3.97 -0.73 27.73
CA ALA A 135 3.41 -0.63 29.07
C ALA A 135 1.91 -0.31 29.11
N ASP A 136 1.46 0.71 28.36
CA ASP A 136 0.10 1.26 28.49
C ASP A 136 -0.93 0.57 27.57
N PHE A 137 -0.50 -0.21 26.58
CA PHE A 137 -1.36 -0.80 25.56
C PHE A 137 -1.40 -2.33 25.63
N LYS A 138 -2.57 -2.90 25.35
CA LYS A 138 -2.76 -4.36 25.42
C LYS A 138 -2.05 -5.04 24.25
N LYS A 139 -1.38 -6.16 24.52
CA LYS A 139 -0.93 -7.10 23.47
C LYS A 139 -2.11 -7.48 22.57
N GLY A 140 -1.94 -7.37 21.26
CA GLY A 140 -3.01 -7.55 20.28
C GLY A 140 -3.87 -6.31 19.99
N ASP A 141 -3.55 -5.14 20.54
CA ASP A 141 -4.12 -3.87 20.09
C ASP A 141 -3.49 -3.44 18.76
N THR A 142 -4.19 -3.70 17.66
CA THR A 142 -3.68 -3.53 16.29
C THR A 142 -3.27 -2.09 15.98
N GLN A 143 -3.87 -1.07 16.61
CA GLN A 143 -3.44 0.33 16.46
C GLN A 143 -2.11 0.60 17.18
N ALA A 144 -1.92 0.05 18.38
CA ALA A 144 -0.65 0.12 19.10
C ALA A 144 0.46 -0.67 18.38
N VAL A 145 0.13 -1.82 17.77
CA VAL A 145 1.06 -2.61 16.95
C VAL A 145 1.51 -1.84 15.70
N ILE A 146 0.58 -1.18 14.99
CA ILE A 146 0.91 -0.32 13.83
C ILE A 146 1.81 0.85 14.28
N ALA A 147 1.46 1.54 15.37
CA ALA A 147 2.27 2.63 15.92
C ALA A 147 3.68 2.17 16.31
N LYS A 148 3.80 1.03 17.02
CA LYS A 148 5.08 0.43 17.39
C LYS A 148 5.94 0.11 16.17
N ALA A 149 5.34 -0.49 15.14
CA ALA A 149 6.04 -0.80 13.89
C ALA A 149 6.50 0.46 13.14
N GLN A 150 5.70 1.53 13.13
CA GLN A 150 6.09 2.82 12.51
C GLN A 150 7.33 3.42 13.17
N LEU A 151 7.42 3.35 14.50
CA LEU A 151 8.61 3.75 15.25
C LEU A 151 9.80 2.85 14.93
N GLN A 152 9.65 1.54 15.09
CA GLN A 152 10.73 0.56 14.84
C GLN A 152 11.28 0.64 13.42
N MET A 153 10.46 0.94 12.42
CA MET A 153 10.85 0.97 11.00
C MET A 153 11.99 1.97 10.69
N GLN A 154 12.20 2.99 11.54
CA GLN A 154 13.29 3.94 11.36
C GLN A 154 14.66 3.38 11.78
N ASP A 155 14.71 2.51 12.80
CA ASP A 155 15.96 2.02 13.40
C ASP A 155 16.21 0.54 13.04
N ASP A 156 15.18 -0.31 13.19
CA ASP A 156 15.21 -1.72 12.85
C ASP A 156 13.93 -2.15 12.08
N PRO A 157 14.01 -2.17 10.73
CA PRO A 157 12.95 -2.67 9.89
C PRO A 157 12.58 -4.15 10.14
N ARG A 158 13.49 -4.99 10.66
CA ARG A 158 13.19 -6.39 11.00
C ARG A 158 12.34 -6.49 12.26
N ALA A 159 12.65 -5.70 13.29
CA ALA A 159 11.80 -5.60 14.47
C ALA A 159 10.40 -5.08 14.11
N ALA A 160 10.31 -4.08 13.23
CA ALA A 160 9.03 -3.57 12.71
C ALA A 160 8.24 -4.66 11.96
N LEU A 161 8.91 -5.47 11.14
CA LEU A 161 8.28 -6.60 10.44
C LEU A 161 7.72 -7.63 11.43
N ALA A 162 8.52 -8.08 12.40
CA ALA A 162 8.12 -9.05 13.41
C ALA A 162 6.91 -8.55 14.23
N THR A 163 6.90 -7.26 14.59
CA THR A 163 5.77 -6.60 15.26
C THR A 163 4.49 -6.67 14.42
N LEU A 164 4.56 -6.38 13.11
CA LEU A 164 3.41 -6.47 12.20
C LEU A 164 2.97 -7.92 11.91
N GLU A 165 3.90 -8.88 12.01
CA GLU A 165 3.64 -10.31 11.79
C GLU A 165 2.94 -11.00 12.96
N ALA A 166 3.00 -10.40 14.15
CA ALA A 166 2.19 -10.82 15.30
C ALA A 166 0.67 -10.59 15.11
N VAL A 167 0.25 -9.82 14.09
CA VAL A 167 -1.18 -9.58 13.80
C VAL A 167 -1.76 -10.67 12.91
N ASN A 168 -2.79 -11.35 13.40
CA ASN A 168 -3.60 -12.26 12.60
C ASN A 168 -4.51 -11.47 11.64
N LEU A 169 -4.09 -11.33 10.39
CA LEU A 169 -4.79 -10.56 9.36
C LEU A 169 -6.20 -11.07 9.02
N ASP A 170 -6.52 -12.33 9.33
CA ASP A 170 -7.82 -12.94 9.04
C ASP A 170 -8.88 -12.59 10.11
N LYS A 171 -8.44 -12.10 11.27
CA LYS A 171 -9.30 -11.57 12.35
C LYS A 171 -9.48 -10.05 12.30
N GLU A 172 -8.74 -9.38 11.41
CA GLU A 172 -8.77 -7.92 11.27
C GLU A 172 -9.82 -7.45 10.27
N LEU A 173 -10.28 -6.20 10.46
CA LEU A 173 -11.11 -5.54 9.46
C LEU A 173 -10.30 -5.36 8.17
N ALA A 174 -10.90 -5.65 7.02
CA ALA A 174 -10.21 -5.68 5.73
C ALA A 174 -9.36 -4.42 5.40
N PRO A 175 -9.75 -3.17 5.74
CA PRO A 175 -8.89 -1.99 5.57
C PRO A 175 -7.62 -2.04 6.42
N ILE A 176 -7.73 -2.46 7.70
CA ILE A 176 -6.60 -2.59 8.64
C ILE A 176 -5.67 -3.72 8.20
N ALA A 177 -6.24 -4.87 7.81
CA ALA A 177 -5.48 -5.98 7.24
C ALA A 177 -4.72 -5.57 5.96
N GLY A 178 -5.33 -4.73 5.13
CA GLY A 178 -4.69 -4.12 3.96
C GLY A 178 -3.54 -3.18 4.33
N GLN A 179 -3.72 -2.32 5.34
CA GLN A 179 -2.68 -1.40 5.81
C GLN A 179 -1.45 -2.15 6.32
N ILE A 180 -1.64 -3.15 7.17
CA ILE A 180 -0.55 -3.97 7.70
C ILE A 180 0.17 -4.72 6.58
N ARG A 181 -0.58 -5.28 5.63
CA ARG A 181 -0.04 -5.95 4.44
C ARG A 181 0.80 -5.01 3.57
N ALA A 182 0.37 -3.76 3.40
CA ALA A 182 1.13 -2.74 2.69
C ALA A 182 2.42 -2.34 3.45
N MET A 183 2.34 -2.15 4.77
CA MET A 183 3.52 -1.86 5.60
C MET A 183 4.54 -3.01 5.58
N ARG A 184 4.11 -4.27 5.76
CA ARG A 184 4.98 -5.45 5.65
C ARG A 184 5.64 -5.53 4.28
N ALA A 185 4.87 -5.32 3.19
CA ALA A 185 5.41 -5.32 1.84
C ALA A 185 6.44 -4.20 1.63
N MET A 186 6.20 -2.99 2.14
CA MET A 186 7.14 -1.85 2.07
C MET A 186 8.45 -2.13 2.82
N ILE A 187 8.38 -2.82 3.97
CA ILE A 187 9.57 -3.25 4.71
C ILE A 187 10.37 -4.28 3.91
N HIS A 188 9.72 -5.35 3.43
CA HIS A 188 10.37 -6.35 2.57
C HIS A 188 11.02 -5.71 1.32
N LEU A 189 10.34 -4.77 0.66
CA LEU A 189 10.90 -4.01 -0.46
C LEU A 189 12.19 -3.25 -0.08
N THR A 190 12.20 -2.64 1.10
CA THR A 190 13.35 -1.90 1.63
C THR A 190 14.52 -2.84 1.99
N LEU A 191 14.22 -4.07 2.40
CA LEU A 191 15.19 -5.15 2.68
C LEU A 191 15.66 -5.92 1.42
N GLY A 192 15.07 -5.68 0.25
CA GLY A 192 15.37 -6.42 -0.98
C GLY A 192 14.68 -7.78 -1.11
N GLU A 193 13.66 -8.03 -0.29
CA GLU A 193 12.83 -9.23 -0.22
C GLU A 193 11.64 -9.09 -1.19
N THR A 194 11.96 -9.09 -2.47
CA THR A 194 11.01 -8.74 -3.54
C THR A 194 9.90 -9.78 -3.74
N GLN A 195 10.09 -11.05 -3.36
CA GLN A 195 9.08 -12.10 -3.53
C GLN A 195 8.10 -12.13 -2.35
N GLU A 196 8.62 -11.85 -1.17
CA GLU A 196 7.91 -11.71 0.10
C GLU A 196 6.99 -10.48 0.04
N ALA A 197 7.55 -9.34 -0.40
CA ALA A 197 6.77 -8.16 -0.74
C ALA A 197 5.70 -8.43 -1.80
N ARG A 198 6.01 -9.26 -2.80
CA ARG A 198 5.11 -9.59 -3.90
C ARG A 198 3.91 -10.43 -3.46
N ALA A 199 4.14 -11.44 -2.64
CA ALA A 199 3.08 -12.29 -2.07
C ALA A 199 2.08 -11.50 -1.20
N LEU A 200 2.53 -10.41 -0.58
CA LEU A 200 1.70 -9.46 0.14
C LEU A 200 0.99 -8.48 -0.82
N ALA A 201 1.72 -7.91 -1.78
CA ALA A 201 1.19 -6.95 -2.75
C ALA A 201 0.02 -7.49 -3.58
N ASP A 202 0.08 -8.75 -4.03
CA ASP A 202 -1.01 -9.36 -4.80
C ASP A 202 -2.31 -9.59 -3.98
N LYS A 203 -2.24 -9.48 -2.65
CA LYS A 203 -3.39 -9.56 -1.74
C LYS A 203 -3.89 -8.17 -1.28
N LEU A 204 -3.44 -7.07 -1.89
CA LEU A 204 -3.94 -5.72 -1.61
C LEU A 204 -5.16 -5.38 -2.48
N ASP A 205 -6.24 -4.91 -1.86
CA ASP A 205 -7.40 -4.36 -2.58
C ASP A 205 -7.14 -2.88 -2.91
N LEU A 206 -6.78 -2.61 -4.17
CA LEU A 206 -6.51 -1.25 -4.67
C LEU A 206 -7.79 -0.46 -5.03
N GLY A 207 -8.96 -1.11 -5.08
CA GLY A 207 -10.19 -0.53 -5.59
C GLY A 207 -11.12 0.02 -4.51
N LYS A 208 -11.16 -0.61 -3.34
CA LYS A 208 -12.18 -0.38 -2.29
C LYS A 208 -11.76 0.56 -1.15
N GLN A 209 -10.57 1.17 -1.20
CA GLN A 209 -10.12 2.08 -0.14
C GLN A 209 -10.89 3.41 -0.20
N GLN A 210 -11.70 3.70 0.83
CA GLN A 210 -12.44 4.97 0.94
C GLN A 210 -11.47 6.16 1.01
N GLU A 211 -10.38 6.01 1.76
CA GLU A 211 -9.41 7.08 1.99
C GLU A 211 -8.41 7.18 0.80
N PRO A 212 -8.29 8.35 0.14
CA PRO A 212 -7.49 8.49 -1.08
C PRO A 212 -5.99 8.23 -0.90
N LYS A 213 -5.37 8.68 0.19
CA LYS A 213 -3.94 8.47 0.46
C LYS A 213 -3.64 6.98 0.65
N THR A 214 -4.50 6.24 1.35
CA THR A 214 -4.40 4.79 1.52
C THR A 214 -4.45 4.07 0.18
N ARG A 215 -5.35 4.49 -0.72
CA ARG A 215 -5.42 3.96 -2.10
C ARG A 215 -4.10 4.17 -2.87
N VAL A 216 -3.56 5.38 -2.81
CA VAL A 216 -2.29 5.77 -3.45
C VAL A 216 -1.12 4.99 -2.85
N MET A 217 -1.06 4.86 -1.53
CA MET A 217 -0.02 4.11 -0.81
C MET A 217 -0.03 2.63 -1.20
N PHE A 218 -1.19 1.99 -1.23
CA PHE A 218 -1.31 0.59 -1.64
C PHE A 218 -0.89 0.42 -3.11
N ALA A 219 -1.33 1.32 -3.99
CA ALA A 219 -0.95 1.29 -5.40
C ALA A 219 0.56 1.48 -5.60
N ALA A 220 1.20 2.37 -4.83
CA ALA A 220 2.65 2.59 -4.87
C ALA A 220 3.43 1.34 -4.44
N VAL A 221 3.13 0.81 -3.25
CA VAL A 221 3.78 -0.40 -2.70
C VAL A 221 3.57 -1.61 -3.62
N ALA A 222 2.34 -1.83 -4.10
CA ALA A 222 2.04 -2.94 -5.01
C ALA A 222 2.79 -2.79 -6.34
N SER A 223 2.85 -1.58 -6.89
CA SER A 223 3.54 -1.31 -8.15
C SER A 223 5.06 -1.46 -8.03
N GLU A 224 5.68 -1.06 -6.92
CA GLU A 224 7.11 -1.33 -6.69
C GLU A 224 7.39 -2.84 -6.63
N ALA A 225 6.56 -3.60 -5.91
CA ALA A 225 6.69 -5.07 -5.84
C ALA A 225 6.48 -5.73 -7.21
N TRP A 226 5.48 -5.31 -7.98
CA TRP A 226 5.24 -5.79 -9.34
C TRP A 226 6.39 -5.46 -10.29
N ALA A 227 6.90 -4.23 -10.28
CA ALA A 227 8.04 -3.82 -11.09
C ALA A 227 9.29 -4.67 -10.81
N ARG A 228 9.60 -4.89 -9.53
CA ARG A 228 10.76 -5.67 -9.07
C ARG A 228 10.58 -7.19 -9.17
N THR A 229 9.44 -7.65 -9.69
CA THR A 229 9.12 -9.07 -9.98
C THR A 229 8.59 -9.29 -11.40
N GLY A 230 8.96 -8.43 -12.35
CA GLY A 230 8.72 -8.64 -13.78
C GLY A 230 7.36 -8.19 -14.33
N GLN A 231 6.47 -7.63 -13.49
CA GLN A 231 5.21 -7.02 -13.91
C GLN A 231 5.31 -5.49 -14.05
N GLY A 232 6.41 -5.02 -14.68
CA GLY A 232 6.71 -3.60 -14.88
C GLY A 232 5.58 -2.83 -15.59
N LYS A 233 5.00 -3.39 -16.65
CA LYS A 233 3.89 -2.73 -17.37
C LYS A 233 2.66 -2.50 -16.49
N LYS A 234 2.25 -3.51 -15.71
CA LYS A 234 1.16 -3.40 -14.73
C LYS A 234 1.44 -2.32 -13.68
N ALA A 235 2.70 -2.21 -13.24
CA ALA A 235 3.13 -1.17 -12.31
C ALA A 235 3.06 0.23 -12.92
N VAL A 236 3.50 0.43 -14.16
CA VAL A 236 3.37 1.71 -14.88
C VAL A 236 1.89 2.08 -15.07
N ASP A 237 1.10 1.18 -15.63
CA ASP A 237 -0.35 1.38 -15.88
C ASP A 237 -1.11 1.75 -14.59
N THR A 238 -0.70 1.20 -13.44
CA THR A 238 -1.30 1.49 -12.12
C THR A 238 -0.82 2.83 -11.54
N LEU A 239 0.48 3.15 -11.66
CA LEU A 239 1.04 4.39 -11.12
C LEU A 239 0.59 5.62 -11.91
N ASP A 240 0.32 5.48 -13.21
CA ASP A 240 -0.21 6.57 -14.05
C ASP A 240 -1.67 6.94 -13.75
N LEU A 241 -2.34 6.22 -12.85
CA LEU A 241 -3.62 6.65 -12.26
C LEU A 241 -3.46 7.74 -11.18
N PHE A 242 -2.23 8.04 -10.75
CA PHE A 242 -1.95 8.97 -9.65
C PHE A 242 -0.90 10.01 -10.06
N ASN A 243 -1.18 11.29 -9.80
CA ASN A 243 -0.26 12.39 -10.07
C ASN A 243 0.57 12.73 -8.80
N PRO A 244 1.89 12.46 -8.75
CA PRO A 244 2.72 12.73 -7.56
C PRO A 244 2.87 14.22 -7.23
N GLU A 245 2.66 15.10 -8.22
CA GLU A 245 2.78 16.55 -8.08
C GLU A 245 1.47 17.20 -7.60
N ALA A 246 0.42 16.42 -7.35
CA ALA A 246 -0.80 16.97 -6.78
C ALA A 246 -0.57 17.46 -5.32
N PRO A 247 -1.23 18.54 -4.86
CA PRO A 247 -0.97 19.14 -3.54
C PRO A 247 -1.22 18.19 -2.37
N ASP A 248 -2.25 17.35 -2.49
CA ASP A 248 -2.70 16.33 -1.53
C ASP A 248 -1.74 15.13 -1.40
N MET A 249 -0.79 14.98 -2.34
CA MET A 249 0.16 13.86 -2.40
C MET A 249 1.48 14.14 -1.68
N GLY A 250 1.63 15.26 -0.96
CA GLY A 250 2.92 15.71 -0.39
C GLY A 250 3.73 14.63 0.33
N GLU A 251 3.11 13.93 1.29
CA GLU A 251 3.72 12.86 2.09
C GLU A 251 4.06 11.61 1.26
N LEU A 252 3.27 11.31 0.22
CA LEU A 252 3.42 10.12 -0.62
C LEU A 252 4.25 10.37 -1.89
N ARG A 253 4.61 11.63 -2.18
CA ARG A 253 5.31 12.04 -3.40
C ARG A 253 6.63 11.30 -3.59
N ALA A 254 7.42 11.16 -2.52
CA ALA A 254 8.67 10.41 -2.55
C ALA A 254 8.43 8.93 -2.85
N GLN A 255 7.47 8.28 -2.17
CA GLN A 255 7.15 6.87 -2.42
C GLN A 255 6.58 6.62 -3.82
N LEU A 256 5.78 7.55 -4.36
CA LEU A 256 5.28 7.49 -5.74
C LEU A 256 6.42 7.61 -6.77
N TRP A 257 7.34 8.57 -6.61
CA TRP A 257 8.48 8.68 -7.53
C TRP A 257 9.45 7.51 -7.41
N ARG A 258 9.69 6.98 -6.20
CA ARG A 258 10.43 5.73 -5.96
C ARG A 258 9.80 4.55 -6.71
N SER A 259 8.49 4.36 -6.55
CA SER A 259 7.75 3.26 -7.20
C SER A 259 7.77 3.41 -8.73
N ARG A 260 7.62 4.64 -9.25
CA ARG A 260 7.74 4.97 -10.68
C ARG A 260 9.15 4.70 -11.21
N ALA A 261 10.20 5.01 -10.46
CA ALA A 261 11.58 4.75 -10.88
C ALA A 261 11.83 3.25 -11.13
N PHE A 262 11.35 2.37 -10.23
CA PHE A 262 11.39 0.93 -10.46
C PHE A 262 10.49 0.49 -11.62
N ALA A 263 9.27 1.02 -11.74
CA ALA A 263 8.33 0.65 -12.79
C ALA A 263 8.84 1.00 -14.20
N TYR A 264 9.37 2.22 -14.38
CA TYR A 264 9.99 2.65 -15.63
C TYR A 264 11.25 1.85 -15.97
N ALA A 265 12.09 1.55 -14.97
CA ALA A 265 13.27 0.70 -15.18
C ALA A 265 12.89 -0.71 -15.64
N ALA A 266 11.84 -1.30 -15.05
CA ALA A 266 11.32 -2.62 -15.41
C ALA A 266 10.67 -2.71 -16.80
N VAL A 267 10.43 -1.58 -17.48
CA VAL A 267 9.98 -1.52 -18.89
C VAL A 267 11.00 -0.86 -19.81
N ASN A 268 12.24 -0.63 -19.34
CA ASN A 268 13.32 0.05 -20.06
C ASN A 268 13.00 1.49 -20.53
N ASP A 269 12.06 2.19 -19.87
CA ASP A 269 11.80 3.61 -20.13
C ASP A 269 12.87 4.49 -19.47
N THR A 270 13.95 4.71 -20.21
CA THR A 270 15.09 5.54 -19.77
C THR A 270 14.70 6.97 -19.46
N LYS A 271 13.72 7.55 -20.17
CA LYS A 271 13.22 8.92 -19.93
C LYS A 271 12.39 8.98 -18.66
N GLY A 272 11.55 7.98 -18.43
CA GLY A 272 10.78 7.80 -17.19
C GLY A 272 11.68 7.62 -15.97
N VAL A 273 12.72 6.79 -16.08
CA VAL A 273 13.74 6.61 -15.03
C VAL A 273 14.44 7.95 -14.71
N ALA A 274 15.02 8.62 -15.71
CA ALA A 274 15.71 9.90 -15.52
C ALA A 274 14.79 10.96 -14.86
N ARG A 275 13.51 11.04 -15.30
CA ARG A 275 12.52 11.94 -14.69
C ARG A 275 12.25 11.59 -13.22
N ALA A 276 12.05 10.32 -12.91
CA ALA A 276 11.72 9.87 -11.55
C ALA A 276 12.89 10.01 -10.58
N VAL A 277 14.12 9.66 -11.01
CA VAL A 277 15.34 9.82 -10.20
C VAL A 277 15.64 11.30 -9.98
N LYS A 278 15.53 12.16 -11.01
CA LYS A 278 15.65 13.61 -10.83
C LYS A 278 14.63 14.14 -9.82
N LYS A 279 13.37 13.75 -9.94
CA LYS A 279 12.31 14.17 -9.00
C LYS A 279 12.54 13.73 -7.56
N LEU A 280 13.19 12.58 -7.33
CA LEU A 280 13.62 12.18 -5.99
C LEU A 280 14.78 13.04 -5.48
N ALA A 281 15.74 13.38 -6.34
CA ALA A 281 16.83 14.29 -6.00
C ALA A 281 16.34 15.71 -5.65
N ASP A 282 15.35 16.21 -6.40
CA ASP A 282 14.69 17.50 -6.17
C ASP A 282 13.95 17.55 -4.81
N ILE A 283 13.52 16.38 -4.27
CA ILE A 283 12.88 16.26 -2.94
C ILE A 283 13.94 16.17 -1.85
N ASN A 284 14.85 15.20 -1.96
CA ASN A 284 16.01 15.03 -1.08
C ASN A 284 17.01 14.09 -1.77
N PRO A 285 18.23 14.54 -2.12
CA PRO A 285 19.23 13.71 -2.79
C PRO A 285 19.61 12.41 -2.07
N HIS A 286 19.50 12.34 -0.73
CA HIS A 286 19.77 11.11 0.02
C HIS A 286 18.79 9.98 -0.31
N LEU A 287 17.58 10.29 -0.82
CA LEU A 287 16.64 9.30 -1.34
C LEU A 287 17.19 8.52 -2.55
N LEU A 288 18.29 8.96 -3.18
CA LEU A 288 18.94 8.19 -4.24
C LEU A 288 19.83 7.05 -3.70
N GLY A 289 20.23 7.10 -2.43
CA GLY A 289 21.09 6.09 -1.81
C GLY A 289 20.52 4.67 -1.89
N MET A 290 19.19 4.52 -1.88
CA MET A 290 18.52 3.22 -2.01
C MET A 290 18.65 2.56 -3.39
N PHE A 291 19.16 3.26 -4.41
CA PHE A 291 19.39 2.70 -5.74
C PHE A 291 20.86 2.39 -6.02
N VAL A 292 21.77 2.77 -5.11
CA VAL A 292 23.23 2.71 -5.34
C VAL A 292 23.84 1.62 -4.47
N GLY A 293 24.46 0.60 -5.08
CA GLY A 293 25.12 -0.50 -4.36
C GLY A 293 24.17 -1.46 -3.66
N GLN A 294 22.86 -1.33 -3.86
CA GLN A 294 21.83 -2.18 -3.28
C GLN A 294 21.58 -3.44 -4.12
N LYS A 295 21.35 -4.58 -3.46
CA LYS A 295 21.04 -5.85 -4.14
C LYS A 295 19.65 -5.77 -4.79
N LYS A 296 19.49 -6.40 -5.97
CA LYS A 296 18.23 -6.44 -6.74
C LYS A 296 17.66 -5.05 -7.10
N VAL A 297 18.52 -4.09 -7.45
CA VAL A 297 18.15 -2.85 -8.16
C VAL A 297 18.40 -3.04 -9.66
N HIS A 298 17.56 -2.43 -10.50
CA HIS A 298 17.71 -2.54 -11.95
C HIS A 298 18.95 -1.78 -12.44
N PRO A 299 19.81 -2.32 -13.33
CA PRO A 299 21.05 -1.68 -13.74
C PRO A 299 20.88 -0.27 -14.33
N LEU A 300 19.81 -0.02 -15.09
CA LEU A 300 19.50 1.32 -15.61
C LEU A 300 19.22 2.34 -14.49
N LEU A 301 18.52 1.91 -13.43
CA LEU A 301 18.14 2.75 -12.30
C LEU A 301 19.35 3.07 -11.42
N GLU A 302 20.19 2.08 -11.15
CA GLU A 302 21.45 2.29 -10.42
C GLU A 302 22.40 3.24 -11.18
N ARG A 303 22.52 3.08 -12.51
CA ARG A 303 23.36 3.95 -13.34
C ARG A 303 22.91 5.42 -13.26
N GLU A 304 21.61 5.67 -13.43
CA GLU A 304 21.05 7.02 -13.38
C GLU A 304 21.23 7.66 -12.00
N ALA A 305 20.92 6.91 -10.93
CA ALA A 305 21.11 7.36 -9.56
C ALA A 305 22.58 7.69 -9.25
N LYS A 306 23.52 6.82 -9.66
CA LYS A 306 24.97 7.08 -9.52
C LYS A 306 25.39 8.37 -10.22
N GLN A 307 24.94 8.61 -11.45
CA GLN A 307 25.29 9.82 -12.21
C GLN A 307 24.81 11.11 -11.51
N ILE A 308 23.59 11.10 -10.95
CA ILE A 308 23.06 12.26 -10.23
C ILE A 308 23.78 12.45 -8.88
N VAL A 309 23.99 11.40 -8.08
CA VAL A 309 24.70 11.50 -6.79
C VAL A 309 26.16 11.95 -6.97
N MET A 310 26.84 11.49 -8.03
CA MET A 310 28.18 11.97 -8.40
C MET A 310 28.18 13.46 -8.75
N ARG A 311 27.21 13.92 -9.56
CA ARG A 311 27.08 15.34 -9.94
C ARG A 311 26.81 16.25 -8.74
N LEU A 312 26.06 15.76 -7.75
CA LEU A 312 25.75 16.50 -6.53
C LEU A 312 26.85 16.45 -5.46
N GLY A 313 27.91 15.64 -5.65
CA GLY A 313 29.02 15.52 -4.69
C GLY A 313 28.67 14.73 -3.42
N ILE A 314 27.53 14.03 -3.39
CA ILE A 314 26.96 13.39 -2.18
C ILE A 314 27.51 11.96 -1.95
N VAL A 315 28.46 11.51 -2.78
CA VAL A 315 29.13 10.22 -2.60
C VAL A 315 30.08 10.29 -1.39
N PRO A 316 29.86 9.54 -0.29
CA PRO A 316 30.90 9.36 0.71
C PRO A 316 32.10 8.67 0.06
N ARG A 317 33.26 9.33 0.04
CA ARG A 317 34.49 8.74 -0.51
C ARG A 317 34.74 7.41 0.20
N LYS A 318 34.87 6.31 -0.57
CA LYS A 318 35.44 5.07 -0.04
C LYS A 318 36.85 5.39 0.46
N MET A 319 37.02 5.51 1.77
CA MET A 319 38.34 5.41 2.39
C MET A 319 38.83 3.97 2.18
N VAL A 320 39.56 3.77 1.08
CA VAL A 320 40.38 2.57 0.92
C VAL A 320 41.43 2.66 2.03
N ARG A 321 41.25 1.88 3.10
CA ARG A 321 42.33 1.58 4.04
C ARG A 321 43.40 0.83 3.24
N GLN A 322 44.35 1.59 2.72
CA GLN A 322 45.58 1.06 2.16
C GLN A 322 46.24 0.28 3.31
N LYS A 323 46.35 -1.05 3.15
CA LYS A 323 47.12 -1.86 4.10
C LYS A 323 48.57 -1.41 3.95
N MET A 324 49.11 -0.81 5.01
CA MET A 324 50.54 -0.83 5.29
C MET A 324 50.93 -2.25 5.72
#